data_AF-A0A8B6DGG4-F1
#
_entry.id   AF-A0A8B6DGG4-F1
#
_cell.length_a   1.000
_cell.length_b   1.000
_cell.length_c   1.000
_cell.angle_alpha   90.00
_cell.angle_beta   90.00
_cell.angle_gamma   90.00
#
_symmetry.space_group_name_H-M   'P 1'
#
loop_
_entity.id
_entity.type
_entity.pdbx_description
1 polymer ?
#
loop_
_entity_poly.entity_id
_entity_poly.type
_entity_poly.pdbx_seq_one_letter_code
_entity_poly.pdbx_strand_id
1 'polypeptide(L)'
;MEDFVIFLLLFGTAVFVPCVILQYECPWLEKVLKILNQRNADIDRLKNDIIEHFKNQTIYYAEEILNLRTAMDTLLIRKSLPVAGTTQDWNSKLKDDTINLNNAIEKMTEKTKTMLKRKKEANDEAIAKVKEAIIMQVKETEAFCSSEIAELKSEIAILLVEKGNGIRSEIRKGTSKEHIAFFASIPAASNSLSYHQAVVYSKEITDTSSSYNPSDGMFTVPVSGVYVFTWSASCGEGRWQDTELVVDSSPYRSMSVDSNEKEYFGSAAQTVVLE
;
A
#
# COMPACT_ATOMS: atom_id res chain seq x y z
N MET A 1 15.02 -2.29 0.57
CA MET A 1 13.85 -2.46 1.44
C MET A 1 14.00 -3.85 2.00
N GLU A 2 14.27 -3.96 3.30
CA GLU A 2 14.62 -5.21 3.96
C GLU A 2 13.40 -6.14 4.03
N ASP A 3 13.57 -7.39 3.61
CA ASP A 3 12.54 -8.42 3.70
C ASP A 3 12.42 -8.89 5.15
N PHE A 4 11.29 -8.61 5.79
CA PHE A 4 10.94 -9.22 7.08
C PHE A 4 10.36 -10.61 6.83
N VAL A 5 11.09 -11.65 7.23
CA VAL A 5 10.59 -13.02 7.34
C VAL A 5 10.27 -13.30 8.82
N ILE A 6 8.99 -13.50 9.13
CA ILE A 6 8.55 -13.95 10.45
C ILE A 6 8.38 -15.48 10.38
N PHE A 7 9.13 -16.22 11.20
CA PHE A 7 8.90 -17.65 11.44
C PHE A 7 8.10 -17.84 12.73
N LEU A 8 6.94 -18.48 12.65
CA LEU A 8 6.24 -19.04 13.81
C LEU A 8 6.32 -20.57 13.72
N LEU A 9 6.95 -21.21 14.72
CA LEU A 9 6.96 -22.66 14.88
C LEU A 9 5.82 -23.07 15.80
N LEU A 10 4.87 -23.86 15.30
CA LEU A 10 3.96 -24.67 16.10
C LEU A 10 4.05 -26.12 15.62
N PHE A 11 4.31 -27.01 16.56
CA PHE A 11 4.34 -28.46 16.36
C PHE A 11 2.94 -28.97 15.97
N GLY A 12 2.87 -29.77 14.91
CA GLY A 12 1.70 -30.58 14.57
C GLY A 12 1.10 -30.27 13.20
N THR A 13 1.42 -31.14 12.23
CA THR A 13 0.87 -31.22 10.86
C THR A 13 1.20 -30.07 9.90
N ALA A 14 2.08 -30.36 8.94
CA ALA A 14 2.42 -29.48 7.84
C ALA A 14 1.24 -29.35 6.87
N VAL A 15 0.64 -28.16 6.83
CA VAL A 15 -0.18 -27.72 5.69
C VAL A 15 0.70 -26.81 4.84
N PHE A 16 1.09 -27.29 3.67
CA PHE A 16 1.70 -26.46 2.64
C PHE A 16 0.62 -25.49 2.11
N VAL A 17 0.71 -24.22 2.46
CA VAL A 17 -0.01 -23.17 1.74
C VAL A 17 0.90 -22.74 0.59
N PRO A 18 0.53 -22.96 -0.69
CA PRO A 18 1.31 -22.40 -1.78
C PRO A 18 1.25 -20.88 -1.67
N CYS A 19 2.42 -20.27 -1.53
CA CYS A 19 2.61 -18.83 -1.68
C CYS A 19 2.25 -18.48 -3.13
N VAL A 20 1.02 -18.03 -3.35
CA VAL A 20 0.62 -17.41 -4.61
C VAL A 20 1.19 -16.00 -4.58
N ILE A 21 2.28 -15.79 -5.32
CA ILE A 21 2.71 -14.44 -5.69
C ILE A 21 1.63 -13.93 -6.65
N LEU A 22 0.63 -13.22 -6.11
CA LEU A 22 -0.28 -12.43 -6.93
C LEU A 22 0.54 -11.23 -7.45
N GLN A 23 1.14 -11.39 -8.63
CA GLN A 23 1.47 -10.24 -9.48
C GLN A 23 0.15 -9.59 -9.85
N TYR A 24 -0.29 -8.65 -9.03
CA TYR A 24 -1.32 -7.72 -9.44
C TYR A 24 -0.70 -6.82 -10.50
N GLU A 25 -0.95 -7.12 -11.78
CA GLU A 25 -0.96 -6.11 -12.82
C GLU A 25 -1.94 -5.04 -12.33
N CYS A 26 -1.45 -3.81 -12.14
CA CYS A 26 -2.26 -2.66 -11.75
C CYS A 26 -2.60 -1.90 -13.05
N PRO A 27 -3.79 -2.10 -13.67
CA PRO A 27 -4.15 -1.47 -14.94
C PRO A 27 -3.99 0.05 -14.94
N TRP A 28 -4.21 0.69 -13.79
CA TRP A 28 -4.02 2.13 -13.63
C TRP A 28 -2.54 2.53 -13.75
N LEU A 29 -1.61 1.70 -13.27
CA LEU A 29 -0.18 1.97 -13.35
C LEU A 29 0.30 1.90 -14.80
N GLU A 30 -0.21 0.95 -15.61
CA GLU A 30 0.08 0.90 -17.04
C GLU A 30 -0.47 2.13 -17.80
N LYS A 31 -1.68 2.59 -17.44
CA LYS A 31 -2.29 3.78 -18.04
C LYS A 31 -1.47 5.03 -17.73
N VAL A 32 -1.01 5.18 -16.48
CA VAL A 32 -0.11 6.26 -16.06
C VAL A 32 1.24 6.16 -16.79
N LEU A 33 1.82 4.97 -16.91
CA LEU A 33 3.08 4.75 -17.63
C LEU A 33 2.96 5.14 -19.11
N LYS A 34 1.85 4.78 -19.77
CA LYS A 34 1.58 5.17 -21.16
C LYS A 34 1.49 6.70 -21.31
N ILE A 35 0.80 7.38 -20.40
CA ILE A 35 0.69 8.84 -20.41
C ILE A 35 2.07 9.49 -20.22
N LEU A 36 2.87 9.02 -19.25
CA LEU A 36 4.20 9.55 -18.99
C LEU A 36 5.14 9.34 -20.19
N ASN A 37 5.12 8.16 -20.80
CA ASN A 37 5.93 7.87 -21.98
C ASN A 37 5.54 8.74 -23.18
N GLN A 38 4.22 8.94 -23.41
CA GLN A 38 3.75 9.82 -24.47
C GLN A 38 4.21 11.27 -24.23
N ARG A 39 4.10 11.77 -23.00
CA ARG A 39 4.52 13.13 -22.64
C ARG A 39 6.03 13.33 -22.79
N ASN A 40 6.83 12.32 -22.45
CA ASN A 40 8.28 12.38 -22.67
C ASN A 40 8.62 12.50 -24.17
N ALA A 41 7.93 11.74 -25.03
CA ALA A 41 8.11 11.83 -26.47
C ALA A 41 7.73 13.23 -27.02
N ASP A 42 6.66 13.84 -26.50
CA ASP A 42 6.25 15.18 -26.90
C ASP A 42 7.28 16.25 -26.47
N ILE A 43 7.86 16.12 -25.28
CA ILE A 43 8.95 17.00 -24.80
C ILE A 43 10.16 16.90 -25.73
N ASP A 44 10.55 15.70 -26.13
CA ASP A 44 11.72 15.52 -26.99
C ASP A 44 11.50 16.04 -28.41
N ARG A 45 10.27 15.93 -28.95
CA ARG A 45 9.90 16.61 -30.19
C ARG A 45 10.03 18.13 -30.06
N LEU A 46 9.47 18.71 -29.00
CA LEU A 46 9.51 20.15 -28.78
C LEU A 46 10.96 20.68 -28.65
N LYS A 47 11.84 19.92 -27.98
CA LYS A 47 13.27 20.25 -27.90
C LYS A 47 13.91 20.28 -29.29
N ASN A 48 13.62 19.30 -30.14
CA ASN A 48 14.18 19.24 -31.49
C ASN A 48 13.69 20.41 -32.35
N ASP A 49 12.40 20.74 -32.30
CA ASP A 49 11.83 21.86 -33.04
C ASP A 49 12.47 23.20 -32.63
N ILE A 50 12.71 23.39 -31.33
CA ILE A 50 13.40 24.58 -30.81
C ILE A 50 14.85 24.64 -31.32
N ILE A 51 15.58 23.53 -31.25
CA ILE A 51 16.96 23.44 -31.75
C ILE A 51 17.02 23.77 -33.24
N GLU A 52 16.09 23.22 -34.02
CA GLU A 52 16.04 23.43 -35.47
C GLU A 52 15.68 24.88 -35.81
N HIS A 53 14.75 25.49 -35.09
CA HIS A 53 14.44 26.91 -35.21
C HIS A 53 15.68 27.79 -34.98
N PHE A 54 16.45 27.54 -33.92
CA PHE A 54 17.66 28.31 -33.63
C PHE A 54 18.78 28.06 -34.63
N LYS A 55 18.95 26.82 -35.14
CA LYS A 55 19.89 26.52 -36.22
C LYS A 55 19.56 27.31 -37.48
N ASN A 56 18.29 27.29 -37.90
CA ASN A 56 17.84 28.00 -39.10
C ASN A 56 18.03 29.52 -38.96
N GLN A 57 17.75 30.09 -37.79
CA GLN A 57 18.06 31.50 -37.53
C GLN A 57 19.57 31.79 -37.61
N THR A 58 20.41 30.92 -37.07
CA THR A 58 21.87 31.11 -37.08
C THR A 58 22.42 31.09 -38.50
N ILE A 59 21.93 30.16 -39.34
CA ILE A 59 22.28 30.07 -40.76
C ILE A 59 21.89 31.36 -41.50
N TYR A 60 20.65 31.82 -41.32
CA TYR A 60 20.17 33.05 -41.92
C TYR A 60 21.07 34.26 -41.59
N TYR A 61 21.47 34.41 -40.32
CA TYR A 61 22.36 35.50 -39.92
C TYR A 61 23.79 35.34 -40.46
N ALA A 62 24.31 34.12 -40.56
CA ALA A 62 25.62 33.86 -41.13
C ALA A 62 25.69 34.23 -42.62
N GLU A 63 24.63 33.92 -43.39
CA GLU A 63 24.52 34.30 -44.79
C GLU A 63 24.45 35.82 -44.97
N GLU A 64 23.68 36.52 -44.13
CA GLU A 64 23.56 37.98 -44.20
C GLU A 64 24.90 38.67 -43.89
N ILE A 65 25.66 38.16 -42.91
CA ILE A 65 27.03 38.63 -42.61
C ILE A 65 27.99 38.35 -43.77
N LEU A 66 27.91 37.17 -44.40
CA LEU A 66 28.77 36.80 -45.52
C LEU A 66 28.52 37.73 -46.72
N ASN A 67 27.25 37.98 -47.06
CA ASN A 67 26.86 38.89 -48.13
C ASN A 67 27.38 40.31 -47.90
N LEU A 68 27.28 40.82 -46.67
CA LEU A 68 27.83 42.12 -46.29
C LEU A 68 29.36 42.16 -46.45
N ARG A 69 30.06 41.08 -46.09
CA ARG A 69 31.51 40.99 -46.26
C ARG A 69 31.93 40.96 -47.72
N THR A 70 31.25 40.18 -48.56
CA THR A 70 31.51 40.15 -50.01
C THR A 70 31.27 41.51 -50.66
N ALA A 71 30.21 42.22 -50.25
CA ALA A 71 29.96 43.59 -50.72
C ALA A 71 31.10 44.54 -50.33
N MET A 72 31.62 44.42 -49.10
CA MET A 72 32.75 45.22 -48.62
C MET A 72 34.05 44.92 -49.39
N ASP A 73 34.36 43.64 -49.62
CA ASP A 73 35.54 43.21 -50.39
C ASP A 73 35.47 43.73 -51.85
N THR A 74 34.28 43.70 -52.45
CA THR A 74 34.05 44.24 -53.81
C THR A 74 34.30 45.74 -53.88
N LEU A 75 33.88 46.49 -52.85
CA LEU A 75 34.13 47.93 -52.75
C LEU A 75 35.63 48.24 -52.57
N LEU A 76 36.36 47.42 -51.81
CA LEU A 76 37.80 47.56 -51.60
C LEU A 76 38.58 47.31 -52.89
N ILE A 77 38.26 46.24 -53.63
CA ILE A 77 38.90 45.90 -54.91
C ILE A 77 38.66 47.01 -55.95
N ARG A 78 37.45 47.58 -56.00
CA ARG A 78 37.11 48.66 -56.93
C ARG A 78 37.94 49.94 -56.69
N LYS A 79 38.40 50.16 -55.45
CA LYS A 79 39.25 51.31 -55.09
C LYS A 79 40.75 51.08 -55.33
N SER A 80 41.20 49.84 -55.48
CA SER A 80 42.61 49.53 -55.80
C SER A 80 42.98 49.65 -57.29
N LEU A 81 42.05 50.03 -58.17
CA LEU A 81 42.35 50.33 -59.59
C LEU A 81 42.93 51.75 -59.74
N PRO A 82 44.06 51.94 -60.44
CA PRO A 82 44.72 53.24 -60.52
C PRO A 82 43.95 54.20 -61.42
N VAL A 83 43.45 55.29 -60.85
CA VAL A 83 42.89 56.43 -61.59
C VAL A 83 43.79 57.65 -61.35
N ALA A 84 44.16 58.36 -62.41
CA ALA A 84 45.05 59.51 -62.34
C ALA A 84 44.50 60.61 -61.41
N GLY A 85 45.25 60.97 -60.35
CA GLY A 85 44.89 62.01 -59.39
C GLY A 85 46.04 62.32 -58.43
N THR A 86 46.13 63.57 -57.95
CA THR A 86 47.21 64.02 -57.04
C THR A 86 47.02 63.45 -55.63
N THR A 87 48.10 63.20 -54.90
CA THR A 87 48.10 62.57 -53.55
C THR A 87 47.20 63.27 -52.53
N GLN A 88 46.96 64.57 -52.72
CA GLN A 88 46.12 65.40 -51.86
C GLN A 88 44.62 65.19 -52.09
N ASP A 89 44.22 64.93 -53.35
CA ASP A 89 42.84 64.62 -53.75
C ASP A 89 42.42 63.23 -53.25
N TRP A 90 43.37 62.28 -53.27
CA TRP A 90 43.21 60.97 -52.67
C TRP A 90 42.96 61.02 -51.16
N ASN A 91 43.71 61.82 -50.40
CA ASN A 91 43.52 61.95 -48.95
C ASN A 91 42.15 62.54 -48.58
N SER A 92 41.63 63.51 -49.36
CA SER A 92 40.29 64.07 -49.11
C SER A 92 39.21 63.04 -49.35
N LYS A 93 39.27 62.32 -50.48
CA LYS A 93 38.28 61.31 -50.85
C LYS A 93 38.25 60.13 -49.89
N LEU A 94 39.42 59.70 -49.41
CA LEU A 94 39.54 58.60 -48.43
C LEU A 94 38.93 58.99 -47.07
N LYS A 95 39.01 60.27 -46.70
CA LYS A 95 38.39 60.82 -45.48
C LYS A 95 36.86 60.85 -45.59
N ASP A 96 36.32 61.30 -46.70
CA ASP A 96 34.87 61.30 -46.96
C ASP A 96 34.30 59.87 -47.02
N ASP A 97 35.02 58.96 -47.66
CA ASP A 97 34.65 57.55 -47.73
C ASP A 97 34.64 56.88 -46.35
N THR A 98 35.58 57.24 -45.47
CA THR A 98 35.64 56.73 -44.09
C THR A 98 34.45 57.23 -43.28
N ILE A 99 34.07 58.51 -43.44
CA ILE A 99 32.89 59.10 -42.79
C ILE A 99 31.61 58.40 -43.29
N ASN A 100 31.48 58.20 -44.60
CA ASN A 100 30.33 57.51 -45.18
C ASN A 100 30.21 56.07 -44.70
N LEU A 101 31.33 55.35 -44.58
CA LEU A 101 31.36 53.99 -44.05
C LEU A 101 30.95 53.94 -42.57
N ASN A 102 31.48 54.84 -41.74
CA ASN A 102 31.13 54.91 -40.33
C ASN A 102 29.64 55.21 -40.12
N ASN A 103 29.07 56.14 -40.89
CA ASN A 103 27.64 56.43 -40.86
C ASN A 103 26.79 55.21 -41.28
N ALA A 104 27.26 54.44 -42.28
CA ALA A 104 26.59 53.21 -42.70
C ALA A 104 26.66 52.12 -41.62
N ILE A 105 27.82 51.95 -40.96
CA ILE A 105 28.01 51.02 -39.83
C ILE A 105 27.09 51.41 -38.67
N GLU A 106 27.01 52.68 -38.32
CA GLU A 106 26.16 53.16 -37.23
C GLU A 106 24.68 52.92 -37.54
N LYS A 107 24.24 53.23 -38.77
CA LYS A 107 22.88 52.96 -39.24
C LYS A 107 22.55 51.47 -39.21
N MET A 108 23.48 50.61 -39.64
CA MET A 108 23.32 49.15 -39.57
C MET A 108 23.27 48.66 -38.13
N THR A 109 24.10 49.20 -37.25
CA THR A 109 24.15 48.84 -35.82
C THR A 109 22.83 49.15 -35.12
N GLU A 110 22.25 50.33 -35.36
CA GLU A 110 20.95 50.70 -34.81
C GLU A 110 19.79 49.86 -35.37
N LYS A 111 19.84 49.53 -36.67
CA LYS A 111 18.88 48.59 -37.28
C LYS A 111 18.97 47.21 -36.61
N THR A 112 20.17 46.71 -36.34
CA THR A 112 20.36 45.42 -35.67
C THR A 112 19.85 45.45 -34.23
N LYS A 113 20.17 46.51 -33.45
CA LYS A 113 19.67 46.67 -32.07
C LYS A 113 18.14 46.67 -32.02
N THR A 114 17.49 47.39 -32.91
CA THR A 114 16.02 47.47 -32.96
C THR A 114 15.38 46.14 -33.36
N MET A 115 15.98 45.41 -34.31
CA MET A 115 15.53 44.04 -34.64
C MET A 115 15.69 43.09 -33.45
N LEU A 116 16.82 43.16 -32.74
CA LEU A 116 17.10 42.30 -31.59
C LEU A 116 16.12 42.55 -30.44
N LYS A 117 15.78 43.82 -30.20
CA LYS A 117 14.76 44.21 -29.22
C LYS A 117 13.38 43.63 -29.58
N ARG A 118 12.92 43.82 -30.83
CA ARG A 118 11.63 43.27 -31.29
C ARG A 118 11.57 41.76 -31.19
N LYS A 119 12.65 41.06 -31.55
CA LYS A 119 12.72 39.60 -31.40
C LYS A 119 12.66 39.15 -29.95
N LYS A 120 13.33 39.87 -29.04
CA LYS A 120 13.27 39.58 -27.60
C LYS A 120 11.83 39.71 -27.09
N GLU A 121 11.16 40.81 -27.42
CA GLU A 121 9.76 41.05 -27.03
C GLU A 121 8.81 39.98 -27.58
N ALA A 122 8.95 39.60 -28.86
CA ALA A 122 8.16 38.52 -29.46
C ALA A 122 8.41 37.16 -28.78
N ASN A 123 9.66 36.88 -28.38
CA ASN A 123 10.01 35.66 -27.68
C ASN A 123 9.45 35.63 -26.25
N ASP A 124 9.52 36.76 -25.54
CA ASP A 124 8.93 36.90 -24.20
C ASP A 124 7.40 36.71 -24.23
N GLU A 125 6.73 37.22 -25.28
CA GLU A 125 5.30 36.99 -25.51
C GLU A 125 4.99 35.51 -25.82
N ALA A 126 5.80 34.87 -26.66
CA ALA A 126 5.64 33.45 -26.97
C ALA A 126 5.84 32.58 -25.71
N ILE A 127 6.84 32.89 -24.88
CA ILE A 127 7.08 32.21 -23.61
C ILE A 127 5.89 32.39 -22.67
N ALA A 128 5.29 33.58 -22.60
CA ALA A 128 4.10 33.82 -21.78
C ALA A 128 2.91 32.94 -22.23
N LYS A 129 2.64 32.87 -23.54
CA LYS A 129 1.58 32.01 -24.09
C LYS A 129 1.81 30.53 -23.78
N VAL A 130 3.05 30.05 -23.92
CA VAL A 130 3.41 28.66 -23.59
C VAL A 130 3.24 28.39 -22.10
N LYS A 131 3.65 29.31 -21.22
CA LYS A 131 3.45 29.17 -19.77
C LYS A 131 1.98 29.02 -19.40
N GLU A 132 1.11 29.86 -19.95
CA GLU A 132 -0.34 29.78 -19.71
C GLU A 132 -0.93 28.45 -20.20
N ALA A 133 -0.52 27.99 -21.38
CA ALA A 133 -0.96 26.70 -21.91
C ALA A 133 -0.52 25.53 -21.01
N ILE A 134 0.71 25.56 -20.49
CA ILE A 134 1.21 24.53 -19.57
C ILE A 134 0.41 24.55 -18.26
N ILE A 135 0.16 25.73 -17.68
CA ILE A 135 -0.63 25.87 -16.45
C ILE A 135 -2.04 25.29 -16.64
N MET A 136 -2.67 25.56 -17.78
CA MET A 136 -3.99 25.02 -18.11
C MET A 136 -3.98 23.50 -18.18
N GLN A 137 -3.01 22.91 -18.89
CA GLN A 137 -2.87 21.45 -18.98
C GLN A 137 -2.58 20.78 -17.62
N VAL A 138 -1.77 21.42 -16.77
CA VAL A 138 -1.50 20.90 -15.41
C VAL A 138 -2.78 20.85 -14.61
N LYS A 139 -3.58 21.92 -14.61
CA LYS A 139 -4.86 21.97 -13.89
C LYS A 139 -5.87 20.92 -14.37
N GLU A 140 -5.97 20.71 -15.68
CA GLU A 140 -6.82 19.66 -16.26
C GLU A 140 -6.38 18.27 -15.79
N THR A 141 -5.07 18.02 -15.78
CA THR A 141 -4.51 16.74 -15.33
C THR A 141 -4.72 16.53 -13.84
N GLU A 142 -4.56 17.57 -13.01
CA GLU A 142 -4.83 17.51 -11.57
C GLU A 142 -6.31 17.22 -11.28
N ALA A 143 -7.23 17.86 -12.00
CA ALA A 143 -8.66 17.62 -11.87
C ALA A 143 -9.01 16.17 -12.23
N PHE A 144 -8.44 15.65 -13.33
CA PHE A 144 -8.62 14.26 -13.76
C PHE A 144 -8.10 13.25 -12.73
N CYS A 145 -6.89 13.46 -12.21
CA CYS A 145 -6.33 12.59 -11.17
C CYS A 145 -7.16 12.63 -9.89
N SER A 146 -7.67 13.81 -9.50
CA SER A 146 -8.50 13.97 -8.30
C SER A 146 -9.81 13.20 -8.42
N SER A 147 -10.43 13.17 -9.61
CA SER A 147 -11.64 12.37 -9.84
C SER A 147 -11.38 10.86 -9.78
N GLU A 148 -10.31 10.36 -10.42
CA GLU A 148 -9.98 8.92 -10.34
C GLU A 148 -9.65 8.49 -8.89
N ILE A 149 -8.95 9.33 -8.12
CA ILE A 149 -8.67 9.05 -6.70
C ILE A 149 -9.96 8.99 -5.87
N ALA A 150 -10.93 9.88 -6.13
CA ALA A 150 -12.20 9.89 -5.42
C ALA A 150 -13.02 8.60 -5.70
N GLU A 151 -13.03 8.15 -6.95
CA GLU A 151 -13.70 6.91 -7.36
C GLU A 151 -13.06 5.68 -6.71
N LEU A 152 -11.74 5.54 -6.79
CA LEU A 152 -11.01 4.44 -6.14
C LEU A 152 -11.20 4.42 -4.62
N LYS A 153 -11.26 5.59 -3.98
CA LYS A 153 -11.57 5.68 -2.54
C LYS A 153 -12.97 5.15 -2.23
N SER A 154 -13.94 5.42 -3.10
CA SER A 154 -15.30 4.91 -2.95
C SER A 154 -15.35 3.38 -3.10
N GLU A 155 -14.67 2.82 -4.11
CA GLU A 155 -14.59 1.37 -4.31
C GLU A 155 -13.91 0.67 -3.14
N ILE A 156 -12.78 1.20 -2.65
CA ILE A 156 -12.08 0.64 -1.48
C ILE A 156 -12.99 0.67 -0.25
N ALA A 157 -13.75 1.75 -0.04
CA ALA A 157 -14.66 1.85 1.10
C ALA A 157 -15.74 0.77 1.05
N ILE A 158 -16.32 0.51 -0.14
CA ILE A 158 -17.30 -0.56 -0.33
C ILE A 158 -16.68 -1.92 -0.05
N LEU A 159 -15.53 -2.22 -0.64
CA LEU A 159 -14.83 -3.50 -0.46
C LEU A 159 -14.43 -3.76 1.01
N LEU A 160 -14.03 -2.73 1.74
CA LEU A 160 -13.71 -2.85 3.17
C LEU A 160 -14.95 -3.19 4.01
N VAL A 161 -16.11 -2.59 3.69
CA VAL A 161 -17.38 -2.92 4.35
C VAL A 161 -17.80 -4.35 4.04
N GLU A 162 -17.72 -4.77 2.78
CA GLU A 162 -18.05 -6.13 2.35
C GLU A 162 -17.14 -7.17 3.01
N LYS A 163 -15.82 -6.97 2.99
CA LYS A 163 -14.88 -7.85 3.71
C LYS A 163 -15.13 -7.86 5.21
N GLY A 164 -15.40 -6.71 5.81
CA GLY A 164 -15.74 -6.62 7.24
C GLY A 164 -17.00 -7.43 7.58
N ASN A 165 -18.01 -7.39 6.71
CA ASN A 165 -19.23 -8.19 6.86
C ASN A 165 -18.98 -9.69 6.63
N GLY A 166 -18.15 -10.05 5.64
CA GLY A 166 -17.72 -11.43 5.41
C GLY A 166 -16.98 -12.02 6.61
N ILE A 167 -16.00 -11.29 7.16
CA ILE A 167 -15.28 -11.69 8.38
C ILE A 167 -16.24 -11.82 9.57
N ARG A 168 -17.17 -10.86 9.76
CA ARG A 168 -18.19 -10.96 10.81
C ARG A 168 -19.09 -12.19 10.64
N SER A 169 -19.47 -12.52 9.41
CA SER A 169 -20.25 -13.72 9.09
C SER A 169 -19.45 -15.00 9.37
N GLU A 170 -18.17 -15.05 9.01
CA GLU A 170 -17.30 -16.20 9.27
C GLU A 170 -16.99 -16.36 10.76
N ILE A 171 -16.79 -15.27 11.52
CA ILE A 171 -16.68 -15.32 12.99
C ILE A 171 -17.97 -15.90 13.58
N ARG A 172 -19.14 -15.46 13.11
CA ARG A 172 -20.45 -15.95 13.59
C ARG A 172 -20.71 -17.42 13.23
N LYS A 173 -20.11 -17.92 12.15
CA LYS A 173 -20.15 -19.35 11.75
C LYS A 173 -19.08 -20.19 12.42
N GLY A 174 -17.93 -19.60 12.77
CA GLY A 174 -16.80 -20.24 13.44
C GLY A 174 -16.96 -20.37 14.96
N THR A 175 -17.90 -19.65 15.57
CA THR A 175 -18.28 -19.83 16.99
C THR A 175 -19.23 -21.01 17.23
N SER A 176 -19.63 -21.78 16.21
CA SER A 176 -20.49 -22.96 16.38
C SER A 176 -19.74 -24.28 16.17
N LYS A 177 -18.66 -24.48 16.92
CA LYS A 177 -18.27 -25.77 17.51
C LYS A 177 -17.53 -25.45 18.80
N GLU A 178 -18.28 -25.06 19.83
CA GLU A 178 -17.74 -25.04 21.18
C GLU A 178 -17.26 -26.47 21.49
N HIS A 179 -15.94 -26.64 21.56
CA HIS A 179 -15.37 -27.87 22.10
C HIS A 179 -15.64 -27.84 23.59
N ILE A 180 -16.76 -28.41 24.05
CA ILE A 180 -17.14 -28.41 25.46
C ILE A 180 -16.56 -29.65 26.13
N ALA A 181 -15.67 -29.42 27.10
CA ALA A 181 -15.06 -30.46 27.90
C ALA A 181 -14.76 -29.89 29.28
N PHE A 182 -15.01 -30.69 30.31
CA PHE A 182 -14.58 -30.38 31.67
C PHE A 182 -13.95 -31.62 32.33
N PHE A 183 -13.01 -31.37 33.24
CA PHE A 183 -12.39 -32.38 34.08
C PHE A 183 -12.01 -31.75 35.42
N ALA A 184 -12.51 -32.33 36.51
CA ALA A 184 -12.27 -31.85 37.87
C ALA A 184 -11.99 -33.02 38.82
N SER A 185 -11.32 -32.75 39.92
CA SER A 185 -10.90 -33.73 40.93
C SER A 185 -11.03 -33.18 42.35
N ILE A 186 -11.08 -34.09 43.33
CA ILE A 186 -11.01 -33.76 44.75
C ILE A 186 -9.51 -33.66 45.15
N PRO A 187 -9.05 -32.62 45.86
CA PRO A 187 -7.69 -32.56 46.38
C PRO A 187 -7.39 -33.72 47.33
N ALA A 188 -6.15 -34.26 47.28
CA ALA A 188 -5.73 -35.46 48.02
C ALA A 188 -5.86 -35.40 49.57
N ALA A 189 -6.26 -34.26 50.14
CA ALA A 189 -6.34 -34.01 51.58
C ALA A 189 -7.76 -33.75 52.11
N SER A 190 -8.82 -33.76 51.28
CA SER A 190 -10.19 -33.54 51.75
C SER A 190 -10.91 -34.86 52.03
N ASN A 191 -11.05 -35.21 53.31
CA ASN A 191 -11.52 -36.52 53.78
C ASN A 191 -12.94 -36.54 54.35
N SER A 192 -13.82 -35.61 53.98
CA SER A 192 -15.22 -35.68 54.40
C SER A 192 -16.18 -35.24 53.30
N LEU A 193 -16.79 -36.22 52.63
CA LEU A 193 -18.05 -36.02 51.93
C LEU A 193 -19.16 -36.25 52.95
N SER A 194 -20.02 -35.25 53.18
CA SER A 194 -21.19 -35.42 54.03
C SER A 194 -22.28 -36.18 53.28
N TYR A 195 -23.13 -36.90 54.00
CA TYR A 195 -24.32 -37.54 53.42
C TYR A 195 -25.23 -36.49 52.75
N HIS A 196 -25.79 -36.85 51.59
CA HIS A 196 -26.77 -36.06 50.84
C HIS A 196 -26.30 -34.65 50.42
N GLN A 197 -24.99 -34.47 50.20
CA GLN A 197 -24.44 -33.23 49.64
C GLN A 197 -23.87 -33.47 48.24
N ALA A 198 -23.90 -32.43 47.41
CA ALA A 198 -23.20 -32.43 46.14
C ALA A 198 -21.70 -32.65 46.36
N VAL A 199 -21.09 -33.49 45.52
CA VAL A 199 -19.65 -33.72 45.56
C VAL A 199 -18.97 -32.54 44.87
N VAL A 200 -18.27 -31.71 45.66
CA VAL A 200 -17.55 -30.55 45.13
C VAL A 200 -16.13 -30.95 44.73
N TYR A 201 -15.90 -31.14 43.43
CA TYR A 201 -14.56 -31.35 42.87
C TYR A 201 -13.86 -30.00 42.71
N SER A 202 -13.27 -29.51 43.79
CA SER A 202 -12.71 -28.14 43.87
C SER A 202 -11.42 -27.93 43.08
N LYS A 203 -10.77 -28.99 42.61
CA LYS A 203 -9.61 -28.89 41.72
C LYS A 203 -10.03 -29.09 40.27
N GLU A 204 -10.33 -27.99 39.61
CA GLU A 204 -10.58 -27.94 38.17
C GLU A 204 -9.26 -28.12 37.39
N ILE A 205 -9.27 -29.00 36.39
CA ILE A 205 -8.10 -29.32 35.54
C ILE A 205 -8.34 -28.80 34.11
N THR A 206 -9.56 -28.88 33.63
CA THR A 206 -9.96 -28.33 32.32
C THR A 206 -11.42 -27.91 32.41
N ASP A 207 -11.75 -26.73 31.89
CA ASP A 207 -13.11 -26.32 31.51
C ASP A 207 -12.98 -25.35 30.33
N THR A 208 -13.40 -25.81 29.15
CA THR A 208 -13.32 -25.01 27.91
C THR A 208 -14.49 -24.04 27.75
N SER A 209 -15.48 -24.12 28.64
CA SER A 209 -16.77 -23.44 28.53
C SER A 209 -17.16 -22.65 29.79
N SER A 210 -16.34 -22.68 30.84
CA SER A 210 -16.64 -22.10 32.16
C SER A 210 -18.03 -22.49 32.67
N SER A 211 -18.40 -23.75 32.43
CA SER A 211 -19.73 -24.31 32.70
C SER A 211 -19.77 -25.18 33.95
N TYR A 212 -18.61 -25.57 34.48
CA TYR A 212 -18.49 -26.20 35.79
C TYR A 212 -18.26 -25.15 36.87
N ASN A 213 -19.04 -25.21 37.96
CA ASN A 213 -18.86 -24.33 39.10
C ASN A 213 -18.12 -25.09 40.24
N PRO A 214 -16.84 -24.77 40.51
CA PRO A 214 -16.05 -25.46 41.54
C PRO A 214 -16.48 -25.11 42.97
N SER A 215 -17.39 -24.16 43.17
CA SER A 215 -17.91 -23.81 44.50
C SER A 215 -19.08 -24.69 44.95
N ASP A 216 -19.86 -25.25 44.03
CA ASP A 216 -21.04 -26.08 44.31
C ASP A 216 -20.98 -27.47 43.64
N GLY A 217 -20.03 -27.71 42.74
CA GLY A 217 -19.85 -28.99 42.06
C GLY A 217 -20.81 -29.22 40.89
N MET A 218 -21.51 -28.18 40.42
CA MET A 218 -22.51 -28.31 39.36
C MET A 218 -21.93 -28.00 37.98
N PHE A 219 -22.26 -28.83 36.99
CA PHE A 219 -22.01 -28.55 35.57
C PHE A 219 -23.30 -28.10 34.90
N THR A 220 -23.30 -26.92 34.28
CA THR A 220 -24.44 -26.37 33.54
C THR A 220 -24.23 -26.58 32.05
N VAL A 221 -25.11 -27.32 31.38
CA VAL A 221 -25.02 -27.57 29.94
C VAL A 221 -25.15 -26.25 29.16
N PRO A 222 -24.11 -25.76 28.45
CA PRO A 222 -24.14 -24.45 27.81
C PRO A 222 -24.86 -24.45 26.45
N VAL A 223 -24.91 -25.60 25.77
CA VAL A 223 -25.59 -25.78 24.47
C VAL A 223 -26.28 -27.14 24.43
N SER A 224 -27.39 -27.25 23.69
CA SER A 224 -28.04 -28.56 23.48
C SER A 224 -27.14 -29.49 22.69
N GLY A 225 -27.03 -30.74 23.12
CA GLY A 225 -26.19 -31.74 22.47
C GLY A 225 -25.98 -32.96 23.34
N VAL A 226 -25.18 -33.89 22.84
CA VAL A 226 -24.87 -35.14 23.54
C VAL A 226 -23.66 -34.94 24.44
N TYR A 227 -23.80 -35.30 25.72
CA TYR A 227 -22.76 -35.21 26.74
C TYR A 227 -22.40 -36.57 27.29
N VAL A 228 -21.10 -36.76 27.57
CA VAL A 228 -20.59 -37.97 28.23
C VAL A 228 -20.07 -37.58 29.60
N PHE A 229 -20.66 -38.15 30.64
CA PHE A 229 -20.22 -37.96 32.02
C PHE A 229 -19.56 -39.22 32.52
N THR A 230 -18.35 -39.09 33.05
CA THR A 230 -17.64 -40.16 33.75
C THR A 230 -17.25 -39.67 35.13
N TRP A 231 -17.54 -40.44 36.16
CA TRP A 231 -17.04 -40.18 37.51
C TRP A 231 -16.55 -41.47 38.15
N SER A 232 -15.61 -41.32 39.07
CA SER A 232 -15.05 -42.42 39.85
C SER A 232 -15.01 -42.05 41.32
N ALA A 233 -15.24 -43.03 42.18
CA ALA A 233 -15.11 -42.90 43.62
C ALA A 233 -14.25 -44.02 44.17
N SER A 234 -13.52 -43.74 45.24
CA SER A 234 -12.78 -44.72 46.00
C SER A 234 -13.13 -44.59 47.47
N CYS A 235 -13.23 -45.73 48.16
CA CYS A 235 -13.46 -45.77 49.60
C CYS A 235 -12.30 -46.49 50.30
N GLY A 236 -12.00 -46.02 51.51
CA GLY A 236 -11.01 -46.64 52.38
C GLY A 236 -11.58 -47.84 53.14
N GLU A 237 -10.72 -48.48 53.92
CA GLU A 237 -10.98 -49.75 54.63
C GLU A 237 -12.28 -49.81 55.42
N GLY A 238 -13.03 -50.91 55.23
CA GLY A 238 -14.33 -51.17 55.87
C GLY A 238 -15.40 -50.10 55.60
N ARG A 239 -15.31 -49.36 54.49
CA ARG A 239 -16.28 -48.33 54.11
C ARG A 239 -17.00 -48.69 52.83
N TRP A 240 -18.21 -48.16 52.71
CA TRP A 240 -18.96 -48.12 51.48
C TRP A 240 -19.36 -46.68 51.17
N GLN A 241 -19.57 -46.39 49.89
CA GLN A 241 -20.01 -45.09 49.41
C GLN A 241 -20.93 -45.28 48.21
N ASP A 242 -22.09 -44.61 48.27
CA ASP A 242 -22.96 -44.42 47.13
C ASP A 242 -22.79 -43.01 46.56
N THR A 243 -22.73 -42.92 45.24
CA THR A 243 -22.71 -41.65 44.50
C THR A 243 -23.77 -41.68 43.43
N GLU A 244 -24.36 -40.52 43.17
CA GLU A 244 -25.40 -40.37 42.15
C GLU A 244 -25.05 -39.22 41.21
N LEU A 245 -25.21 -39.45 39.90
CA LEU A 245 -25.35 -38.37 38.95
C LEU A 245 -26.79 -37.86 39.02
N VAL A 246 -26.96 -36.58 39.32
CA VAL A 246 -28.25 -35.90 39.42
C VAL A 246 -28.40 -34.94 38.25
N VAL A 247 -29.52 -35.02 37.53
CA VAL A 247 -29.87 -34.14 36.40
C VAL A 247 -31.14 -33.39 36.80
N ASP A 248 -31.11 -32.05 36.80
CA ASP A 248 -32.24 -31.20 37.18
C ASP A 248 -32.93 -31.63 38.50
N SER A 249 -32.12 -31.86 39.53
CA SER A 249 -32.55 -32.34 40.86
C SER A 249 -33.12 -33.76 40.92
N SER A 250 -33.10 -34.51 39.81
CA SER A 250 -33.55 -35.90 39.74
C SER A 250 -32.36 -36.86 39.63
N PRO A 251 -32.23 -37.87 40.51
CA PRO A 251 -31.20 -38.90 40.38
C PRO A 251 -31.34 -39.63 39.03
N TYR A 252 -30.26 -39.66 38.24
CA TYR A 252 -30.23 -40.29 36.93
C TYR A 252 -29.55 -41.65 36.95
N ARG A 253 -28.38 -41.75 37.59
CA ARG A 253 -27.62 -43.01 37.75
C ARG A 253 -26.86 -43.02 39.06
N SER A 254 -26.71 -44.21 39.63
CA SER A 254 -25.97 -44.44 40.87
C SER A 254 -24.79 -45.39 40.66
N MET A 255 -23.77 -45.21 41.49
CA MET A 255 -22.59 -46.04 41.60
C MET A 255 -22.28 -46.29 43.07
N SER A 256 -22.16 -47.56 43.43
CA SER A 256 -21.79 -48.03 44.76
C SER A 256 -20.36 -48.53 44.75
N VAL A 257 -19.60 -48.16 45.77
CA VAL A 257 -18.27 -48.69 46.08
C VAL A 257 -18.34 -49.31 47.46
N ASP A 258 -17.89 -50.55 47.60
CA ASP A 258 -17.82 -51.23 48.88
C ASP A 258 -16.44 -51.88 49.02
N SER A 259 -15.71 -51.54 50.08
CA SER A 259 -14.43 -52.17 50.39
C SER A 259 -14.61 -53.44 51.24
N ASN A 260 -15.81 -53.71 51.76
CA ASN A 260 -16.28 -54.85 52.56
C ASN A 260 -15.48 -55.13 53.86
N GLU A 261 -14.19 -55.40 53.74
CA GLU A 261 -13.29 -55.81 54.82
C GLU A 261 -12.34 -54.67 55.26
N LYS A 262 -11.79 -54.80 56.48
CA LYS A 262 -10.67 -53.97 56.94
C LYS A 262 -9.42 -54.40 56.15
N GLU A 263 -8.56 -53.45 55.77
CA GLU A 263 -7.35 -53.64 54.92
C GLU A 263 -7.51 -53.55 53.38
N TYR A 264 -8.72 -53.35 52.84
CA TYR A 264 -8.91 -53.15 51.39
C TYR A 264 -9.40 -51.74 51.01
N PHE A 265 -9.01 -51.29 49.82
CA PHE A 265 -9.57 -50.09 49.19
C PHE A 265 -10.56 -50.49 48.11
N GLY A 266 -11.76 -49.89 48.14
CA GLY A 266 -12.75 -50.02 47.08
C GLY A 266 -12.57 -48.92 46.03
N SER A 267 -12.83 -49.23 44.77
CA SER A 267 -12.91 -48.24 43.69
C SER A 267 -13.96 -48.65 42.66
N ALA A 268 -14.74 -47.69 42.18
CA ALA A 268 -15.60 -47.87 41.03
C ALA A 268 -15.61 -46.63 40.14
N ALA A 269 -15.97 -46.83 38.87
CA ALA A 269 -16.22 -45.76 37.91
C ALA A 269 -17.49 -46.07 37.12
N GLN A 270 -18.20 -45.01 36.74
CA GLN A 270 -19.40 -45.09 35.91
C GLN A 270 -19.33 -44.05 34.80
N THR A 271 -19.82 -44.43 33.61
CA THR A 271 -19.94 -43.55 32.45
C THR A 271 -21.38 -43.56 31.94
N VAL A 272 -21.91 -42.39 31.60
CA VAL A 272 -23.24 -42.24 31.00
C VAL A 272 -23.20 -41.29 29.83
N VAL A 273 -24.17 -41.44 28.94
CA VAL A 273 -24.43 -40.52 27.83
C VAL A 273 -25.81 -39.88 28.05
N LEU A 274 -25.88 -38.56 27.91
CA LEU A 274 -27.09 -37.74 28.01
C LEU A 274 -27.27 -36.94 26.71
N GLU A 275 -28.51 -36.72 26.31
CA GLU A 275 -28.91 -35.90 25.15
C GLU A 275 -29.91 -34.82 25.59
#